data_AF-A0A382YLC5-F1
#
_entry.id   AF-A0A382YLC5-F1
#
_cell.length_a   1.000
_cell.length_b   1.000
_cell.length_c   1.000
_cell.angle_alpha   90.00
_cell.angle_beta   90.00
_cell.angle_gamma   90.00
#
_symmetry.space_group_name_H-M   'P 1'
#
loop_
_entity.id
_entity.type
_entity.pdbx_description
1 polymer ?
#
loop_
_entity_poly.entity_id
_entity_poly.type
_entity_poly.pdbx_seq_one_letter_code
_entity_poly.pdbx_strand_id
1 'polypeptide(L)'
;MVCGSGWGEVGEAFIVRDSIPYGEIPGLGSATVAGHAGKLLLVEVAGAEILIFQGRRHFYEGEGWEPVVAPVRLAKSLGAETLLLTNAAGGVNE
;
A
#
# COMPACT_ATOMS: atom_id res chain seq x y z
N MET A 1 0.37 -3.63 -5.44
CA MET A 1 0.83 -2.26 -5.66
C MET A 1 0.91 -1.53 -4.33
N VAL A 2 2.01 -0.83 -4.04
CA VAL A 2 2.14 0.00 -2.83
C VAL A 2 2.16 1.47 -3.22
N CYS A 3 1.16 2.22 -2.74
CA CYS A 3 0.95 3.61 -3.11
C CYS A 3 1.71 4.54 -2.16
N GLY A 4 2.63 5.34 -2.72
CA GLY A 4 3.27 6.44 -2.01
C GLY A 4 2.44 7.73 -2.00
N SER A 5 3.03 8.82 -1.53
CA SER A 5 2.40 10.15 -1.51
C SER A 5 1.92 10.57 -2.90
N GLY A 6 0.72 11.15 -2.97
CA GLY A 6 0.08 11.56 -4.22
C GLY A 6 -0.70 10.46 -4.95
N TRP A 7 -0.61 9.20 -4.50
CA TRP A 7 -1.32 8.06 -5.09
C TRP A 7 -2.50 7.55 -4.24
N GLY A 8 -2.95 8.33 -3.25
CA GLY A 8 -3.98 7.90 -2.29
C GLY A 8 -5.31 7.53 -2.96
N GLU A 9 -5.73 8.29 -3.96
CA GLU A 9 -7.02 8.15 -4.65
C GLU A 9 -7.01 7.09 -5.75
N VAL A 10 -5.86 6.45 -6.03
CA VAL A 10 -5.75 5.49 -7.14
C VAL A 10 -6.73 4.31 -7.02
N GLY A 11 -7.13 3.96 -5.79
CA GLY A 11 -8.14 2.92 -5.54
C GLY A 11 -9.52 3.25 -6.12
N GLU A 12 -9.86 4.54 -6.24
CA GLU A 12 -11.16 5.02 -6.76
C GLU A 12 -11.30 4.82 -8.28
N ALA A 13 -10.18 4.61 -8.98
CA ALA A 13 -10.19 4.30 -10.41
C ALA A 13 -10.62 2.86 -10.71
N PHE A 14 -10.84 2.02 -9.68
CA PHE A 14 -11.14 0.60 -9.82
C PHE A 14 -12.44 0.21 -9.11
N ILE A 15 -13.05 -0.87 -9.59
CA ILE A 15 -14.12 -1.54 -8.85
C ILE A 15 -13.48 -2.36 -7.73
N VAL A 16 -13.72 -1.93 -6.49
CA VAL A 16 -13.21 -2.58 -5.28
C VAL A 16 -14.06 -3.80 -4.96
N ARG A 17 -13.42 -4.98 -4.92
CA ARG A 17 -14.05 -6.25 -4.53
C ARG A 17 -14.09 -6.43 -3.02
N ASP A 18 -13.03 -6.03 -2.33
CA ASP A 18 -12.93 -6.08 -0.87
C ASP A 18 -11.95 -5.01 -0.34
N SER A 19 -12.07 -4.66 0.94
CA SER A 19 -11.18 -3.69 1.59
C SER A 19 -10.99 -3.98 3.08
N ILE A 20 -9.75 -3.85 3.56
CA ILE A 20 -9.38 -4.04 4.97
C ILE A 20 -8.60 -2.81 5.46
N PRO A 21 -8.99 -2.16 6.56
CA PRO A 21 -8.19 -1.12 7.20
C PRO A 21 -6.85 -1.67 7.73
N TYR A 22 -5.77 -0.90 7.63
CA TYR A 22 -4.45 -1.35 8.11
C TYR A 22 -4.41 -1.68 9.59
N GLY A 23 -5.22 -1.00 10.41
CA GLY A 23 -5.33 -1.28 11.85
C GLY A 23 -5.84 -2.69 12.18
N GLU A 24 -6.48 -3.37 11.22
CA GLU A 24 -6.94 -4.76 11.36
C GLU A 24 -5.91 -5.78 10.85
N ILE A 25 -4.81 -5.32 10.23
CA ILE A 25 -3.77 -6.17 9.66
C ILE A 25 -2.60 -6.27 10.66
N PRO A 26 -2.33 -7.47 11.21
CA PRO A 26 -1.23 -7.67 12.15
C PRO A 26 0.12 -7.21 11.59
N GLY A 27 0.86 -6.44 12.39
CA GLY A 27 2.19 -5.94 12.03
C GLY A 27 2.23 -4.70 11.14
N LEU A 28 1.10 -4.26 10.57
CA LEU A 28 1.05 -3.07 9.70
C LEU A 28 0.73 -1.77 10.45
N GLY A 29 -0.13 -1.86 11.48
CA GLY A 29 -0.54 -0.73 12.32
C GLY A 29 -1.37 0.32 11.58
N SER A 30 -1.69 1.43 12.25
CA SER A 30 -2.50 2.51 11.67
C SER A 30 -1.64 3.46 10.83
N ALA A 31 -2.15 3.94 9.69
CA ALA A 31 -1.48 4.99 8.94
C ALA A 31 -1.48 6.30 9.75
N THR A 32 -0.31 6.93 9.91
CA THR A 32 -0.16 8.17 10.71
C THR A 32 0.06 9.42 9.86
N VAL A 33 0.28 9.26 8.55
CA VAL A 33 0.61 10.34 7.61
C VAL A 33 -0.63 10.80 6.84
N ALA A 34 -0.83 12.13 6.75
CA ALA A 34 -1.92 12.73 5.98
C ALA A 34 -1.88 12.30 4.50
N GLY A 35 -3.04 11.95 3.93
CA GLY A 35 -3.17 11.44 2.56
C GLY A 35 -2.95 9.94 2.40
N HIS A 36 -2.63 9.21 3.48
CA HIS A 36 -2.60 7.75 3.48
C HIS A 36 -3.92 7.24 4.07
N ALA A 37 -4.86 6.84 3.19
CA ALA A 37 -6.17 6.31 3.62
C ALA A 37 -6.05 5.09 4.55
N GLY A 38 -4.92 4.37 4.49
CA GLY A 38 -4.61 3.29 5.43
C GLY A 38 -5.46 2.06 5.20
N LYS A 39 -5.68 1.69 3.94
CA LYS A 39 -6.50 0.55 3.52
C LYS A 39 -5.76 -0.34 2.55
N LEU A 40 -5.95 -1.64 2.69
CA LEU A 40 -5.65 -2.64 1.69
C LEU A 40 -6.92 -2.89 0.87
N LEU A 41 -6.85 -2.71 -0.44
CA LEU A 41 -7.95 -3.01 -1.35
C LEU A 41 -7.63 -4.25 -2.19
N LEU A 42 -8.65 -5.06 -2.46
CA LEU A 42 -8.62 -6.07 -3.50
C LEU A 42 -9.45 -5.57 -4.69
N VAL A 43 -8.83 -5.53 -5.86
CA VAL A 43 -9.49 -5.14 -7.12
C VAL A 43 -9.22 -6.19 -8.19
N GLU A 44 -10.03 -6.20 -9.25
CA GLU A 44 -9.80 -7.01 -10.43
C GLU A 44 -9.70 -6.11 -11.67
N VAL A 45 -8.63 -6.28 -12.45
CA VAL A 45 -8.37 -5.51 -13.66
C VAL A 45 -7.96 -6.46 -14.77
N ALA A 46 -8.74 -6.49 -15.86
CA ALA A 46 -8.48 -7.35 -17.02
C ALA A 46 -8.26 -8.84 -16.66
N GLY A 47 -9.02 -9.35 -15.66
CA GLY A 47 -8.93 -10.73 -15.19
C GLY A 47 -7.76 -11.01 -14.22
N ALA A 48 -6.99 -9.99 -13.83
CA ALA A 48 -5.95 -10.10 -12.82
C ALA A 48 -6.41 -9.53 -11.48
N GLU A 49 -6.18 -10.27 -10.39
CA GLU A 49 -6.39 -9.78 -9.02
C GLU A 49 -5.21 -8.93 -8.57
N ILE A 50 -5.51 -7.76 -8.02
CA ILE A 50 -4.50 -6.79 -7.59
C ILE A 50 -4.79 -6.36 -6.16
N LEU A 51 -3.79 -6.52 -5.30
CA LEU A 51 -3.75 -5.93 -3.98
C LEU A 51 -3.22 -4.49 -4.07
N ILE A 52 -4.01 -3.51 -3.62
CA ILE A 52 -3.61 -2.09 -3.58
C ILE A 52 -3.47 -1.66 -2.12
N PHE A 53 -2.25 -1.35 -1.72
CA PHE A 53 -1.94 -0.77 -0.41
C PHE A 53 -2.04 0.76 -0.53
N GLN A 54 -3.18 1.35 -0.11
CA GLN A 54 -3.41 2.80 -0.14
C GLN A 54 -2.64 3.51 0.97
N GLY A 55 -1.43 3.89 0.62
CA GLY A 55 -0.45 4.45 1.55
C GLY A 55 0.55 3.38 1.99
N ARG A 56 1.67 3.84 2.51
CA ARG A 56 2.73 3.01 3.10
C ARG A 56 3.17 3.56 4.45
N ARG A 57 3.84 2.72 5.24
CA ARG A 57 4.56 3.15 6.44
C ARG A 57 5.98 3.52 6.06
N HIS A 58 6.54 4.48 6.78
CA HIS A 58 7.91 4.93 6.61
C HIS A 58 8.72 4.62 7.84
N PHE A 59 10.01 4.32 7.62
CA PHE A 59 10.92 4.02 8.72
C PHE A 59 11.04 5.17 9.73
N TYR A 60 10.95 6.42 9.25
CA TYR A 60 11.02 7.61 10.12
C TYR A 60 9.82 7.77 11.07
N GLU A 61 8.75 6.98 10.92
CA GLU A 61 7.60 7.01 11.84
C GLU A 61 7.91 6.35 13.19
N GLY A 62 9.07 5.69 13.34
CA GLY A 62 9.58 5.25 14.65
C GLY A 62 9.09 3.88 15.14
N GLU A 63 8.28 3.15 14.34
CA GLU A 63 7.74 1.83 14.69
C GLU A 63 8.64 0.64 14.23
N GLY A 64 9.85 0.95 13.76
CA GLY A 64 10.79 -0.04 13.24
C GLY A 64 10.47 -0.52 11.81
N TRP A 65 11.07 -1.64 11.41
CA TRP A 65 10.96 -2.14 10.03
C TRP A 65 9.70 -2.95 9.75
N GLU A 66 9.08 -3.55 10.76
CA GLU A 66 7.95 -4.47 10.55
C GLU A 66 6.79 -3.81 9.79
N PRO A 67 6.31 -2.60 10.17
CA PRO A 67 5.24 -1.94 9.44
C PRO A 67 5.62 -1.53 8.01
N VAL A 68 6.92 -1.32 7.75
CA VAL A 68 7.44 -0.95 6.43
C VAL A 68 7.44 -2.15 5.49
N VAL A 69 7.80 -3.34 5.98
CA VAL A 69 7.95 -4.55 5.15
C VAL A 69 6.70 -5.44 5.10
N ALA A 70 5.79 -5.29 6.08
CA ALA A 70 4.57 -6.08 6.20
C ALA A 70 3.74 -6.14 4.90
N PRO A 71 3.52 -5.06 4.14
CA PRO A 71 2.76 -5.11 2.88
C PRO A 71 3.35 -6.09 1.86
N VAL A 72 4.68 -6.11 1.74
CA VAL A 72 5.38 -6.95 0.77
C VAL A 72 5.31 -8.42 1.18
N ARG A 73 5.52 -8.71 2.48
CA ARG A 73 5.40 -10.07 3.02
C ARG A 73 3.98 -10.62 2.89
N LEU A 74 2.99 -9.79 3.23
CA LEU A 74 1.57 -10.14 3.09
C LEU A 74 1.23 -10.43 1.63
N ALA A 75 1.57 -9.53 0.71
CA ALA A 75 1.33 -9.73 -0.72
C ALA A 75 1.97 -11.03 -1.22
N LYS A 76 3.22 -11.31 -0.82
CA LYS A 76 3.90 -12.55 -1.20
C LYS A 76 3.20 -13.80 -0.65
N SER A 77 2.74 -13.77 0.60
CA SER A 77 2.00 -14.89 1.21
C SER A 77 0.64 -15.14 0.55
N LEU A 78 0.03 -14.10 -0.03
CA LEU A 78 -1.22 -14.19 -0.79
C LEU A 78 -1.00 -14.57 -2.27
N GLY A 79 0.23 -14.93 -2.65
CA GLY A 79 0.54 -15.42 -4.00
C GLY A 79 0.93 -14.34 -5.01
N ALA A 80 1.14 -13.09 -4.60
CA ALA A 80 1.61 -12.07 -5.53
C ALA A 80 3.00 -12.41 -6.09
N GLU A 81 3.12 -12.39 -7.41
CA GLU A 81 4.37 -12.63 -8.13
C GLU A 81 5.08 -11.33 -8.53
N THR A 82 4.32 -10.25 -8.70
CA THR A 82 4.82 -8.94 -9.12
C THR A 82 4.49 -7.87 -8.09
N LEU A 83 5.46 -7.00 -7.82
CA LEU A 83 5.32 -5.86 -6.92
C LEU A 83 5.56 -4.55 -7.68
N LEU A 84 4.54 -3.70 -7.74
CA LEU A 84 4.65 -2.31 -8.21
C LEU A 84 4.76 -1.37 -7.01
N LEU A 85 5.84 -0.60 -6.95
CA LEU A 85 6.11 0.39 -5.89
C LEU A 85 6.04 1.79 -6.48
N THR A 86 5.24 2.67 -5.88
CA THR A 86 5.20 4.10 -6.23
C THR A 86 5.71 4.94 -5.07
N ASN A 87 6.29 6.10 -5.39
CA ASN A 87 6.73 7.08 -4.40
C ASN A 87 6.66 8.50 -4.97
N ALA A 88 6.72 9.48 -4.07
CA ALA A 88 7.15 10.83 -4.42
C ALA A 88 8.64 10.97 -4.06
N ALA A 89 9.38 11.64 -4.93
CA ALA A 89 10.80 11.94 -4.74
C ALA A 89 11.11 13.33 -5.32
N GLY A 90 12.10 14.01 -4.74
CA GLY A 90 12.63 15.25 -5.30
C GLY A 90 13.53 14.96 -6.50
N GLY A 91 13.30 15.65 -7.62
CA GLY A 91 14.18 15.60 -8.78
C GLY A 91 15.50 16.30 -8.47
N VAL A 92 16.61 15.59 -8.68
CA VAL A 92 17.98 16.12 -8.49
C VAL A 92 18.76 16.23 -9.80
N ASN A 93 18.17 15.74 -10.88
CA ASN A 93 18.69 15.87 -12.23
C ASN A 93 17.88 16.95 -12.95
N GLU A 94 18.59 17.88 -13.60
CA GLU A 94 18.01 19.00 -14.35
C GLU A 94 17.74 18.63 -15.81
#